data_AF-A0A820PVJ9-F1
#
_entry.id   AF-A0A820PVJ9-F1
#
_cell.length_a   1.000
_cell.length_b   1.000
_cell.length_c   1.000
_cell.angle_alpha   90.00
_cell.angle_beta   90.00
_cell.angle_gamma   90.00
#
_symmetry.space_group_name_H-M   'P 1'
#
loop_
_entity.id
_entity.type
_entity.pdbx_description
1 polymer ?
#
loop_
_entity_poly.entity_id
_entity_poly.type
_entity_poly.pdbx_seq_one_letter_code
_entity_poly.pdbx_strand_id
1 'polypeptide(L)'
;AHTNADGTAHHSSSDGAHTQTIPEEITVGPQANFTLLDQANELKKNQPDQTTTDKMLEEEERIFHNAMEPKALMGIGELAKGIEYTDPIQTSWRPPRAVLQMSEERHQRIRQMHNIMVEGENILPPL
;
A
#
# COMPACT_ATOMS: atom_id res chain seq x y z
N ALA A 1 -44.09 28.55 -45.34
CA ALA A 1 -44.40 29.99 -45.44
C ALA A 1 -44.53 30.55 -44.03
N HIS A 2 -43.53 31.32 -43.58
CA HIS A 2 -43.67 32.45 -42.65
C HIS A 2 -42.46 33.33 -42.91
N THR A 3 -42.76 34.55 -43.35
CA THR A 3 -41.85 35.64 -43.67
C THR A 3 -41.41 36.32 -42.38
N ASN A 4 -40.22 36.94 -42.37
CA ASN A 4 -40.09 38.40 -42.31
C ASN A 4 -38.62 38.79 -42.39
N ALA A 5 -38.38 39.79 -43.23
CA ALA A 5 -37.12 40.49 -43.39
C ALA A 5 -37.09 41.73 -42.47
N ASP A 6 -35.89 42.29 -42.39
CA ASP A 6 -35.56 43.72 -42.22
C ASP A 6 -35.13 44.20 -40.82
N GLY A 7 -34.05 45.00 -40.79
CA GLY A 7 -33.56 45.65 -39.56
C GLY A 7 -32.06 45.93 -39.46
N THR A 8 -31.52 46.76 -40.35
CA THR A 8 -30.20 47.43 -40.30
C THR A 8 -29.96 48.24 -39.01
N ALA A 9 -28.77 48.16 -38.39
CA ALA A 9 -28.02 49.34 -37.88
C ALA A 9 -26.65 48.96 -37.24
N HIS A 10 -25.61 49.51 -37.86
CA HIS A 10 -24.23 49.73 -37.43
C HIS A 10 -23.99 49.90 -35.92
N HIS A 11 -22.96 49.24 -35.38
CA HIS A 11 -22.03 49.85 -34.41
C HIS A 11 -20.60 49.43 -34.80
N SER A 12 -19.88 50.37 -35.40
CA SER A 12 -18.43 50.33 -35.58
C SER A 12 -17.81 50.99 -34.35
N SER A 13 -16.90 50.32 -33.64
CA SER A 13 -15.58 50.89 -33.29
C SER A 13 -14.69 49.96 -32.47
N SER A 14 -13.41 50.08 -32.79
CA SER A 14 -12.24 50.02 -31.90
C SER A 14 -11.48 48.69 -31.78
N ASP A 15 -10.31 48.72 -32.41
CA ASP A 15 -9.14 47.86 -32.23
C ASP A 15 -8.76 47.59 -30.77
N GLY A 16 -8.23 46.39 -30.55
CA GLY A 16 -7.55 45.98 -29.33
C GLY A 16 -6.88 44.62 -29.53
N ALA A 17 -5.72 44.60 -30.18
CA ALA A 17 -4.87 43.42 -30.26
C ALA A 17 -4.40 43.01 -28.85
N HIS A 18 -4.82 41.84 -28.38
CA HIS A 18 -4.26 41.20 -27.19
C HIS A 18 -3.44 39.98 -27.62
N THR A 19 -2.17 40.23 -27.88
CA THR A 19 -1.16 39.18 -28.08
C THR A 19 -0.99 38.44 -26.77
N GLN A 20 -1.47 37.19 -26.68
CA GLN A 20 -1.17 36.32 -25.55
C GLN A 20 0.28 35.85 -25.66
N THR A 21 1.13 36.43 -24.81
CA THR A 21 2.49 35.98 -24.51
C THR A 21 2.48 34.55 -23.98
N ILE A 22 3.11 33.64 -24.72
CA ILE A 22 3.45 32.28 -24.26
C ILE A 22 4.60 32.44 -23.26
N PRO A 23 4.53 31.93 -22.02
CA PRO A 23 5.64 32.03 -21.07
C PRO A 23 6.81 31.18 -21.53
N GLU A 24 8.00 31.79 -21.53
CA GLU A 24 9.28 31.21 -21.89
C GLU A 24 9.59 29.95 -21.07
N GLU A 25 9.87 28.86 -21.77
CA GLU A 25 10.35 27.59 -21.21
C GLU A 25 11.79 27.75 -20.72
N ILE A 26 11.99 27.75 -19.41
CA ILE A 26 13.30 27.87 -18.78
C ILE A 26 14.01 26.51 -18.87
N THR A 27 14.69 26.23 -19.99
CA THR A 27 15.61 25.10 -20.12
C THR A 27 16.98 25.47 -19.56
N VAL A 28 17.20 25.24 -18.26
CA VAL A 28 18.52 25.45 -17.63
C VAL A 28 19.11 24.13 -17.17
N GLY A 29 20.13 23.67 -17.91
CA GLY A 29 20.98 22.52 -17.59
C GLY A 29 21.25 21.63 -18.80
N PRO A 30 22.44 21.02 -18.94
CA PRO A 30 22.80 20.17 -20.08
C PRO A 30 21.95 18.88 -20.22
N GLN A 31 21.03 18.63 -19.28
CA GLN A 31 20.11 17.48 -19.25
C GLN A 31 18.63 17.90 -19.39
N ALA A 32 18.34 19.19 -19.64
CA ALA A 32 16.96 19.71 -19.67
C ALA A 32 16.10 19.15 -20.83
N ASN A 33 16.73 18.64 -21.90
CA ASN A 33 16.03 18.06 -23.05
C ASN A 33 15.60 16.60 -22.85
N PHE A 34 15.97 16.01 -21.71
CA PHE A 34 15.61 14.64 -21.38
C PHE A 34 14.56 14.64 -20.29
N THR A 35 13.45 13.96 -20.56
CA THR A 35 12.43 13.72 -19.53
C THR A 35 13.02 12.78 -18.49
N LEU A 36 12.68 12.97 -17.22
CA LEU A 36 13.06 12.04 -16.13
C LEU A 36 12.63 10.59 -16.44
N LEU A 37 11.54 10.44 -17.19
CA LEU A 37 11.02 9.14 -17.62
C LEU A 37 11.96 8.46 -18.64
N ASP A 38 12.52 9.24 -19.56
CA ASP A 38 13.45 8.74 -20.59
C ASP A 38 14.80 8.38 -20.00
N GLN A 39 15.30 9.18 -19.06
CA GLN A 39 16.51 8.85 -18.29
C GLN A 39 16.34 7.53 -17.51
N ALA A 40 15.18 7.33 -16.88
CA ALA A 40 14.88 6.08 -16.17
C ALA A 40 14.80 4.87 -17.11
N ASN A 41 14.26 5.06 -18.32
CA ASN A 41 14.19 4.00 -19.33
C ASN A 41 15.57 3.65 -19.91
N GLU A 42 16.43 4.63 -20.15
CA GLU A 42 17.81 4.39 -20.60
C GLU A 42 18.63 3.64 -19.54
N LEU A 43 18.51 4.03 -18.27
CA LEU A 43 19.16 3.32 -17.16
C LEU A 43 18.70 1.87 -17.04
N LYS A 44 17.40 1.60 -17.22
CA LYS A 44 16.85 0.23 -17.24
C LYS A 44 17.34 -0.57 -18.45
N LYS A 45 17.47 0.06 -19.61
CA LYS A 45 17.92 -0.58 -20.85
C LYS A 45 19.41 -0.95 -20.83
N ASN A 46 20.20 -0.21 -20.06
CA ASN A 46 21.64 -0.45 -19.88
C ASN A 46 21.93 -1.49 -18.76
N GLN A 47 20.92 -1.92 -18.02
CA GLN A 47 21.06 -3.04 -17.09
C GLN A 47 20.97 -4.36 -17.86
N PRO A 48 21.83 -5.35 -17.54
CA PRO A 48 21.69 -6.68 -18.13
C PRO A 48 20.30 -7.23 -17.77
N ASP A 49 19.67 -7.93 -18.72
CA ASP A 49 18.44 -8.68 -18.46
C ASP A 49 18.70 -9.61 -17.29
N GLN A 50 18.14 -9.29 -16.11
CA GLN A 50 18.26 -10.15 -14.94
C GLN A 50 17.84 -11.56 -15.34
N THR A 51 18.74 -12.51 -15.12
CA THR A 51 18.50 -13.91 -15.45
C THR A 51 17.30 -14.40 -14.66
N THR A 52 16.60 -15.43 -15.15
CA THR A 52 15.44 -15.98 -14.44
C THR A 52 15.80 -16.41 -13.01
N THR A 53 17.05 -16.79 -12.77
CA THR A 53 17.57 -17.15 -11.45
C THR A 53 17.75 -15.94 -10.53
N ASP A 54 18.23 -14.81 -11.05
CA ASP A 54 18.45 -13.61 -10.23
C ASP A 54 17.13 -13.00 -9.75
N LYS A 55 16.09 -13.02 -10.60
CA LYS A 55 14.75 -12.54 -10.23
C LYS A 55 14.10 -13.40 -9.13
N MET A 56 14.34 -14.70 -9.17
CA MET A 56 13.84 -15.62 -8.15
C MET A 56 14.54 -15.36 -6.81
N LEU A 57 15.85 -15.13 -6.83
CA LEU A 57 16.61 -14.83 -5.62
C LEU A 57 16.16 -13.51 -4.98
N GLU A 58 15.97 -12.46 -5.79
CA GLU A 58 15.48 -11.17 -5.31
C GLU A 58 14.04 -11.26 -4.76
N GLU A 59 13.20 -12.10 -5.37
CA GLU A 59 11.85 -12.37 -4.86
C GLU A 59 11.88 -13.15 -3.53
N GLU A 60 12.74 -14.16 -3.40
CA GLU A 60 12.97 -14.89 -2.15
C GLU A 60 13.45 -13.96 -1.03
N GLU A 61 14.43 -13.10 -1.31
CA GLU A 61 14.94 -12.11 -0.36
C GLU A 61 13.85 -11.14 0.09
N ARG A 62 13.01 -10.67 -0.85
CA ARG A 62 11.87 -9.80 -0.55
C ARG A 62 10.83 -10.51 0.33
N ILE A 63 10.53 -11.78 0.07
CA ILE A 63 9.60 -12.57 0.89
C ILE A 63 10.17 -12.78 2.29
N PHE A 64 11.46 -13.09 2.40
CA PHE A 64 12.15 -13.23 3.68
C PHE A 64 12.07 -11.95 4.50
N HIS A 65 12.39 -10.81 3.89
CA HIS A 65 12.32 -9.51 4.54
C HIS A 65 10.90 -9.19 5.03
N ASN A 66 9.90 -9.36 4.17
CA ASN A 66 8.50 -9.09 4.51
C ASN A 66 7.93 -10.05 5.57
N ALA A 67 8.46 -11.26 5.66
CA ALA A 67 8.06 -12.23 6.68
C ALA A 67 8.78 -12.00 8.02
N MET A 68 10.03 -11.49 7.97
CA MET A 68 10.81 -11.13 9.14
C MET A 68 10.36 -9.83 9.78
N GLU A 69 9.94 -8.85 8.97
CA GLU A 69 9.36 -7.62 9.50
C GLU A 69 8.04 -7.94 10.22
N PRO A 70 7.91 -7.63 11.52
CA PRO A 70 6.66 -7.81 12.23
C PRO A 70 5.64 -6.84 11.62
N LYS A 71 4.83 -7.36 10.70
CA LYS A 71 3.72 -6.59 10.13
C LYS A 71 2.79 -6.21 11.27
N ALA A 72 2.73 -4.92 11.58
CA ALA A 72 1.88 -4.41 12.65
C ALA A 72 0.45 -4.92 12.46
N LEU A 73 -0.16 -5.43 13.53
CA LEU A 73 -1.56 -5.84 13.60
C LEU A 73 -2.55 -4.66 13.45
N MET A 74 -2.06 -3.49 13.01
CA MET A 74 -2.78 -2.24 13.04
C MET A 74 -3.51 -1.99 11.73
N GLY A 75 -4.81 -1.75 11.81
CA GLY A 75 -5.61 -1.39 10.64
C GLY A 75 -5.25 0.00 10.09
N ILE A 76 -5.54 0.26 8.81
CA ILE A 76 -5.35 1.59 8.18
C ILE A 76 -6.08 2.69 8.96
N GLY A 77 -7.28 2.37 9.46
CA GLY A 77 -8.08 3.31 10.27
C GLY A 77 -7.50 3.59 11.66
N GLU A 78 -6.70 2.68 12.22
CA GLU A 78 -6.03 2.87 13.51
C GLU A 78 -4.76 3.70 13.32
N LEU A 79 -4.00 3.43 12.25
CA LEU A 79 -2.85 4.24 11.84
C LEU A 79 -3.23 5.70 11.58
N ALA A 80 -4.31 5.95 10.84
CA ALA A 80 -4.78 7.30 10.55
C ALA A 80 -5.21 8.06 11.82
N LYS A 81 -5.65 7.34 12.85
CA LYS A 81 -6.05 7.90 14.15
C LYS A 81 -4.88 8.04 15.13
N GLY A 82 -3.69 7.56 14.76
CA GLY A 82 -2.53 7.54 15.65
C GLY A 82 -2.75 6.68 16.90
N ILE A 83 -3.57 5.63 16.81
CA ILE A 83 -3.80 4.71 17.93
C ILE A 83 -2.59 3.79 18.03
N GLU A 84 -2.00 3.69 19.23
CA GLU A 84 -0.92 2.75 19.54
C GLU A 84 -1.39 1.86 20.70
N TYR A 85 -1.26 0.54 20.52
CA TYR A 85 -1.60 -0.42 21.57
C TYR A 85 -0.35 -0.73 22.39
N THR A 86 -0.24 -0.12 23.56
CA THR A 86 0.84 -0.41 24.52
C THR A 86 0.54 -1.66 25.36
N ASP A 87 -0.75 -1.91 25.62
CA ASP A 87 -1.21 -3.03 26.44
C ASP A 87 -1.88 -4.13 25.60
N PRO A 88 -1.83 -5.40 26.05
CA PRO A 88 -2.55 -6.48 25.39
C PRO A 88 -4.05 -6.20 25.32
N ILE A 89 -4.63 -6.39 24.13
CA ILE A 89 -6.08 -6.27 23.93
C ILE A 89 -6.78 -7.37 24.73
N GLN A 90 -7.74 -6.96 25.56
CA GLN A 90 -8.55 -7.89 26.36
C GLN A 90 -9.44 -8.73 25.43
N THR A 91 -9.16 -10.04 25.35
CA THR A 91 -9.98 -10.96 24.57
C THR A 91 -11.19 -11.43 25.38
N SER A 92 -12.38 -11.47 24.79
CA SER A 92 -13.59 -12.05 25.39
C SER A 92 -13.69 -13.57 25.21
N TRP A 93 -12.72 -14.18 24.53
CA TRP A 93 -12.73 -15.61 24.24
C TRP A 93 -12.59 -16.43 25.51
N ARG A 94 -13.46 -17.43 25.68
CA ARG A 94 -13.42 -18.39 26.78
C ARG A 94 -13.55 -19.81 26.22
N PRO A 95 -12.73 -20.77 26.69
CA PRO A 95 -12.87 -22.16 26.28
C PRO A 95 -14.24 -22.72 26.65
N PRO A 96 -14.79 -23.68 25.88
CA PRO A 96 -16.02 -24.37 26.22
C PRO A 96 -15.95 -25.02 27.60
N ARG A 97 -17.07 -25.03 28.33
CA ARG A 97 -17.16 -25.57 29.70
C ARG A 97 -16.66 -27.02 29.80
N ALA A 98 -16.94 -27.83 28.78
CA ALA A 98 -16.52 -29.23 28.76
C ALA A 98 -15.00 -29.38 28.85
N VAL A 99 -14.24 -28.48 28.22
CA VAL A 99 -12.77 -28.47 28.21
C VAL A 99 -12.22 -27.94 29.54
N LEU A 100 -12.86 -26.91 30.11
CA LEU A 100 -12.50 -26.36 31.43
C LEU A 100 -12.73 -27.33 32.59
N GLN A 101 -13.69 -28.25 32.45
CA GLN A 101 -13.98 -29.27 33.46
C GLN A 101 -13.06 -30.50 33.38
N MET A 102 -12.26 -30.62 32.32
CA MET A 102 -11.31 -31.73 32.21
C MET A 102 -10.14 -31.51 33.18
N SER A 103 -9.58 -32.61 33.69
CA SER A 103 -8.37 -32.56 34.50
C SER A 103 -7.14 -32.17 33.69
N GLU A 104 -6.16 -31.57 34.35
CA GLU A 104 -4.88 -31.22 33.75
C GLU A 104 -4.15 -32.45 33.16
N GLU A 105 -4.30 -33.63 33.78
CA GLU A 105 -3.76 -34.88 33.23
C GLU A 105 -4.31 -35.18 31.84
N ARG A 106 -5.61 -34.94 31.62
CA ARG A 106 -6.25 -35.18 30.32
C ARG A 106 -5.73 -34.15 29.30
N HIS A 107 -5.58 -32.90 29.70
CA HIS A 107 -4.95 -31.88 28.84
C HIS A 107 -3.52 -32.29 28.46
N GLN A 108 -2.73 -32.79 29.41
CA GLN A 108 -1.36 -33.20 29.15
C GLN A 108 -1.27 -34.42 28.25
N ARG A 109 -2.16 -35.41 28.40
CA ARG A 109 -2.27 -36.56 27.48
C ARG A 109 -2.56 -36.10 26.05
N ILE A 110 -3.49 -35.16 25.86
CA ILE A 110 -3.83 -34.62 24.54
C ILE A 110 -2.61 -33.88 23.94
N ARG A 111 -1.92 -33.06 24.74
CA ARG A 111 -0.69 -32.37 24.30
C ARG A 111 0.38 -33.36 23.87
N GLN A 112 0.64 -34.40 24.65
CA GLN A 112 1.61 -35.44 24.32
C GLN A 112 1.22 -36.22 23.06
N MET A 113 -0.06 -36.58 22.92
CA MET A 113 -0.58 -37.29 21.74
C MET A 113 -0.37 -36.51 20.44
N HIS A 114 -0.40 -35.17 20.51
CA HIS A 114 -0.17 -34.27 19.38
C HIS A 114 1.23 -33.65 19.35
N ASN A 115 2.15 -34.11 20.20
CA ASN A 115 3.51 -33.58 20.33
C ASN A 115 3.55 -32.05 20.54
N ILE A 116 2.57 -31.51 21.26
CA ILE A 116 2.47 -30.09 21.59
C ILE A 116 3.33 -29.81 22.83
N MET A 117 4.41 -29.06 22.64
CA MET A 117 5.23 -28.49 23.71
C MET A 117 4.69 -27.09 24.05
N VAL A 118 4.56 -26.78 25.34
CA VAL A 118 4.08 -25.47 25.78
C VAL A 118 4.97 -24.93 26.89
N GLU A 119 5.28 -23.65 26.81
CA GLU A 119 6.08 -22.90 27.76
C GLU A 119 5.32 -21.62 28.17
N GLY A 120 5.62 -21.08 29.35
CA GLY A 120 4.99 -19.87 29.88
C GLY A 120 3.87 -20.11 30.90
N GLU A 121 3.18 -19.02 31.26
CA GLU A 121 2.13 -19.00 32.27
C GLU A 121 0.74 -18.88 31.62
N ASN A 122 -0.32 -19.26 32.34
CA ASN A 122 -1.72 -19.20 31.86
C ASN A 122 -1.98 -19.96 30.55
N ILE A 123 -1.44 -21.18 30.43
CA ILE A 123 -1.61 -22.02 29.25
C ILE A 123 -3.08 -22.41 29.09
N LEU A 124 -3.64 -22.09 27.93
CA LEU A 124 -5.00 -22.48 27.58
C LEU A 124 -5.12 -24.02 27.44
N PRO A 125 -6.28 -24.59 27.80
CA PRO A 125 -6.48 -26.02 27.64
C PRO A 125 -6.59 -26.39 26.14
N PRO A 126 -6.09 -27.58 25.74
CA PRO A 126 -6.18 -28.04 24.36
C PRO A 126 -7.65 -28.32 23.97
N LEU A 127 -8.02 -27.97 22.73
CA LEU A 127 -9.34 -28.21 22.14
C LEU A 127 -9.40 -29.53 21.37
#